data_AF-A0A183L5N8-F1
#
_entry.id   AF-A0A183L5N8-F1
#
_cell.length_a   1.000
_cell.length_b   1.000
_cell.length_c   1.000
_cell.angle_alpha   90.00
_cell.angle_beta   90.00
_cell.angle_gamma   90.00
#
_symmetry.space_group_name_H-M   'P 1'
#
loop_
_entity.id
_entity.type
_entity.pdbx_description
1 polymer ?
#
loop_
_entity_poly.entity_id
_entity_poly.type
_entity_poly.pdbx_seq_one_letter_code
_entity_poly.pdbx_strand_id
1 'polypeptide(L)'
;MLVKEDKEIQMELERLDRERNLHIREIKRISNEDASRFKDHPLLNERYLLLNLLGKGGFSEVHKVGCSFLDFTFSCFNKVVRFHHKRNMINKKLDIDIVYF
;
A
#
# COMPACT_ATOMS: atom_id res chain seq x y z
N MET A 1 34.67 -29.43 11.22
CA MET A 1 34.33 -29.15 9.81
C MET A 1 32.82 -29.15 9.64
N LEU A 2 32.12 -30.26 9.92
CA LEU A 2 30.65 -30.40 9.82
C LEU A 2 29.84 -29.34 10.59
N VAL A 3 30.16 -29.05 11.85
CA VAL A 3 29.41 -28.07 12.68
C VAL A 3 29.45 -26.64 12.12
N LYS A 4 30.49 -26.30 11.34
CA LYS A 4 30.59 -24.97 10.71
C LYS A 4 29.67 -24.89 9.49
N GLU A 5 29.66 -25.94 8.68
CA GLU A 5 28.78 -26.08 7.51
C GLU A 5 27.30 -26.11 7.95
N ASP A 6 26.97 -26.84 9.03
CA ASP A 6 25.60 -26.86 9.58
C ASP A 6 25.12 -25.48 10.02
N LYS A 7 26.00 -24.67 10.63
CA LYS A 7 25.67 -23.29 11.03
C LYS A 7 25.50 -22.37 9.84
N GLU A 8 26.34 -22.51 8.81
CA GLU A 8 26.24 -21.72 7.57
C GLU A 8 24.93 -22.04 6.83
N ILE A 9 24.57 -23.32 6.72
CA ILE A 9 23.30 -23.77 6.15
C ILE A 9 22.12 -23.21 6.95
N GLN A 10 22.17 -23.25 8.28
CA GLN A 10 21.10 -22.72 9.13
C GLN A 10 20.90 -21.21 8.95
N MET A 11 21.97 -20.43 8.88
CA MET A 11 21.89 -18.98 8.61
C MET A 11 21.32 -18.68 7.22
N GLU A 12 21.70 -19.46 6.21
CA GLU A 12 21.14 -19.32 4.87
C GLU A 12 19.66 -19.68 4.82
N LEU A 13 19.23 -20.74 5.52
CA LEU A 13 17.81 -21.08 5.66
C LEU A 13 17.01 -19.92 6.28
N GLU A 14 17.50 -19.33 7.36
CA GLU A 14 16.86 -18.19 8.02
C GLU A 14 16.85 -16.92 7.14
N ARG A 15 17.87 -16.73 6.30
CA ARG A 15 17.91 -15.64 5.32
C ARG A 15 16.85 -15.86 4.24
N LEU A 16 16.79 -17.06 3.67
CA LEU A 16 15.82 -17.44 2.64
C LEU A 16 14.38 -17.37 3.16
N ASP A 17 14.12 -17.79 4.40
CA ASP A 17 12.79 -17.68 5.01
C ASP A 17 12.34 -16.23 5.18
N ARG A 18 13.25 -15.32 5.57
CA ARG A 18 12.96 -13.89 5.64
C ARG A 18 12.66 -13.30 4.26
N GLU A 19 13.42 -13.68 3.25
CA GLU A 19 13.24 -13.27 1.86
C GLU A 19 11.89 -13.77 1.30
N ARG A 20 11.56 -15.05 1.52
CA ARG A 20 10.25 -15.62 1.18
C ARG A 20 9.12 -14.81 1.83
N ASN A 21 9.24 -14.48 3.11
CA ASN A 21 8.21 -13.73 3.83
C ASN A 21 8.05 -12.29 3.30
N LEU A 22 9.11 -11.67 2.78
CA LEU A 22 9.03 -10.40 2.06
C LEU A 22 8.26 -10.56 0.75
N HIS A 23 8.58 -11.57 -0.05
CA HIS A 23 7.88 -11.83 -1.31
C HIS A 23 6.40 -12.14 -1.12
N ILE A 24 6.04 -12.95 -0.12
CA ILE A 24 4.63 -13.25 0.19
C ILE A 24 3.86 -11.96 0.51
N ARG A 25 4.46 -11.04 1.29
CA ARG A 25 3.84 -9.76 1.61
C ARG A 25 3.64 -8.91 0.37
N GLU A 26 4.63 -8.86 -0.50
CA GLU A 26 4.54 -8.04 -1.72
C GLU A 26 3.52 -8.61 -2.72
N ILE A 27 3.47 -9.93 -2.91
CA ILE A 27 2.44 -10.58 -3.74
C ILE A 27 1.04 -10.27 -3.20
N LYS A 28 0.84 -10.34 -1.88
CA LYS A 28 -0.44 -9.95 -1.26
C LYS A 28 -0.74 -8.47 -1.46
N ARG A 29 0.25 -7.58 -1.40
CA ARG A 29 0.08 -6.14 -1.63
C ARG A 29 -0.37 -5.87 -3.05
N ILE A 30 0.30 -6.46 -4.04
CA ILE A 30 -0.05 -6.34 -5.48
C ILE A 30 -1.45 -6.89 -5.73
N SER A 31 -1.76 -8.10 -5.26
CA SER A 31 -3.11 -8.67 -5.42
C SER A 31 -4.21 -7.79 -4.79
N ASN A 32 -3.91 -7.16 -3.64
CA ASN A 32 -4.83 -6.23 -3.00
C ASN A 32 -5.01 -4.92 -3.78
N GLU A 33 -3.94 -4.45 -4.43
CA GLU A 33 -3.92 -3.27 -5.30
C GLU A 33 -4.73 -3.53 -6.58
N ASP A 34 -4.51 -4.67 -7.25
CA ASP A 34 -5.27 -5.09 -8.44
C ASP A 34 -6.77 -5.28 -8.16
N ALA A 35 -7.11 -5.73 -6.95
CA ALA A 35 -8.48 -5.89 -6.50
C ALA A 35 -9.11 -4.59 -5.94
N SER A 36 -8.33 -3.51 -5.82
CA SER A 36 -8.84 -2.22 -5.37
C SER A 36 -9.73 -1.58 -6.44
N ARG A 37 -10.77 -0.88 -5.99
CA ARG A 37 -11.58 -0.02 -6.87
C ARG A 37 -10.82 1.20 -7.39
N PHE A 38 -9.63 1.45 -6.83
CA PHE A 38 -8.78 2.60 -7.10
C PHE A 38 -7.54 2.25 -7.94
N LYS A 39 -7.45 1.02 -8.47
CA LYS A 39 -6.28 0.52 -9.21
C LYS A 39 -5.89 1.37 -10.43
N ASP A 40 -6.86 2.04 -11.05
CA ASP A 40 -6.65 2.85 -12.26
C ASP A 40 -6.23 4.30 -11.95
N HIS A 41 -5.65 4.53 -10.76
CA HIS A 41 -5.14 5.83 -10.32
C HIS A 41 -6.10 7.02 -10.52
N PRO A 42 -7.34 6.97 -9.98
CA PRO A 42 -8.30 8.05 -10.18
C PRO A 42 -7.86 9.34 -9.51
N LEU A 43 -8.25 10.48 -10.11
CA LEU A 43 -8.10 11.79 -9.49
C LEU A 43 -9.18 11.97 -8.42
N LEU A 44 -8.75 12.26 -7.20
CA LEU A 44 -9.61 12.61 -6.07
C LEU A 44 -9.79 14.13 -5.98
N ASN A 45 -11.05 14.57 -6.03
CA ASN A 45 -11.44 15.99 -5.98
C ASN A 45 -10.64 16.87 -6.95
N GLU A 46 -10.24 16.30 -8.10
CA GLU A 46 -9.45 16.96 -9.15
C GLU A 46 -8.08 17.52 -8.69
N ARG A 47 -7.64 17.21 -7.46
CA ARG A 47 -6.41 17.75 -6.86
C ARG A 47 -5.38 16.69 -6.52
N TYR A 48 -5.82 15.48 -6.20
CA TYR A 48 -4.93 14.43 -5.74
C TYR A 48 -4.98 13.24 -6.69
N LEU A 49 -3.84 12.89 -7.28
CA LEU A 49 -3.72 11.65 -8.04
C LEU A 49 -3.49 10.50 -7.07
N LEU A 50 -4.37 9.51 -7.10
CA LEU A 50 -4.23 8.33 -6.26
C LEU A 50 -3.17 7.40 -6.86
N LEU A 51 -2.11 7.12 -6.11
CA LEU A 51 -0.99 6.32 -6.59
C LEU A 51 -1.11 4.90 -6.01
N ASN A 52 -0.05 4.42 -5.37
CA ASN A 52 0.07 3.03 -4.98
C ASN A 52 -0.63 2.73 -3.65
N LEU A 53 -1.18 1.52 -3.55
CA LEU A 53 -1.70 0.97 -2.29
C LEU A 53 -0.54 0.67 -1.33
N LEU A 54 -0.56 1.35 -0.16
CA LEU A 54 0.40 1.14 0.93
C LEU A 54 -0.09 0.09 1.93
N GLY A 55 -1.41 -0.07 2.07
CA GLY A 55 -1.98 -1.06 2.98
C GLY A 55 -3.48 -1.22 2.85
N LYS A 56 -3.98 -2.44 3.13
CA LYS A 56 -5.40 -2.77 3.11
C LYS A 56 -5.78 -3.48 4.40
N GLY A 57 -6.78 -2.94 5.09
CA GLY A 57 -7.47 -3.57 6.21
C GLY A 57 -8.85 -4.09 5.77
N GLY A 58 -9.56 -4.77 6.66
CA GLY A 58 -10.88 -5.36 6.33
C GLY A 58 -11.93 -4.37 5.83
N PHE A 59 -11.84 -3.09 6.24
CA PHE A 59 -12.78 -2.02 5.85
C PHE A 59 -12.09 -0.72 5.44
N SER A 60 -10.79 -0.74 5.19
CA SER A 60 -10.07 0.48 4.81
C SER A 60 -8.89 0.22 3.89
N GLU A 61 -8.58 1.17 3.03
CA GLU A 61 -7.41 1.15 2.16
C GLU A 61 -6.59 2.42 2.37
N VAL A 62 -5.28 2.29 2.36
CA VAL A 62 -4.32 3.37 2.54
C VAL A 62 -3.50 3.47 1.27
N HIS A 63 -3.51 4.65 0.65
CA HIS A 63 -2.87 4.90 -0.63
C HIS A 63 -1.95 6.10 -0.54
N LYS A 64 -0.84 6.03 -1.26
CA LYS A 64 0.00 7.20 -1.52
C LYS A 64 -0.74 8.11 -2.49
N VAL A 65 -0.66 9.43 -2.30
CA VAL A 65 -1.22 10.39 -3.25
C VAL A 65 -0.15 11.34 -3.77
N GLY A 66 -0.27 11.70 -5.04
CA GLY A 66 0.47 12.79 -5.68
C GLY A 66 -0.40 14.04 -5.83
N CYS A 67 0.23 15.17 -6.08
CA CYS A 67 -0.46 16.35 -6.61
C CYS A 67 -0.88 16.10 -8.06
N SER A 68 -1.93 16.80 -8.51
CA SER A 68 -2.28 16.86 -9.93
C SER A 68 -1.11 17.46 -10.74
N PHE A 69 -1.01 17.14 -12.05
CA PHE A 69 0.07 17.62 -12.92
C PHE A 69 0.17 19.15 -12.99
N LEU A 70 -0.92 19.87 -12.67
CA LEU A 70 -0.98 21.33 -12.65
C LEU A 70 -0.48 21.94 -11.33
N ASP A 71 -0.34 21.14 -10.27
CA ASP A 71 0.07 21.57 -8.94
C ASP A 71 1.56 21.22 -8.69
N PHE A 72 2.49 21.97 -9.32
CA PHE A 72 3.94 21.77 -9.18
C PHE A 72 4.51 22.19 -7.81
N THR A 73 3.66 22.45 -6.82
CA THR A 73 4.12 22.86 -5.49
C THR A 73 4.63 21.64 -4.72
N PHE A 74 5.80 21.79 -4.08
CA PHE A 74 6.39 20.80 -3.16
C PHE A 74 5.45 20.33 -2.02
N SER A 75 4.26 20.95 -1.88
CA SER A 75 3.32 20.72 -0.79
C SER A 75 2.66 19.34 -0.77
N CYS A 76 2.73 18.54 -1.85
CA CYS A 76 2.11 17.20 -1.91
C CYS A 76 3.06 16.03 -1.60
N PHE A 77 4.36 16.27 -1.43
CA PHE A 77 5.27 15.20 -1.06
C PHE A 77 4.86 14.60 0.30
N ASN A 78 4.82 13.27 0.39
CA ASN A 78 4.47 12.48 1.58
C ASN A 78 3.01 12.47 2.04
N LYS A 79 2.05 12.92 1.22
CA LYS A 79 0.63 12.76 1.55
C LYS A 79 0.16 11.31 1.35
N VAL A 80 -0.65 10.86 2.30
CA VAL A 80 -1.29 9.54 2.29
C VAL A 80 -2.78 9.73 2.56
N VAL A 81 -3.61 8.94 1.90
CA VAL A 81 -5.07 8.99 2.07
C VAL A 81 -5.56 7.64 2.54
N ARG A 82 -6.41 7.65 3.56
CA ARG A 82 -7.12 6.48 4.06
C ARG A 82 -8.58 6.54 3.63
N PHE A 83 -9.01 5.54 2.88
CA PHE A 83 -10.40 5.33 2.48
C PHE A 83 -11.07 4.35 3.43
N HIS A 84 -12.25 4.68 3.92
CA HIS A 84 -13.09 3.78 4.69
C HIS A 84 -14.25 3.26 3.84
N HIS A 85 -14.34 1.93 3.70
CA HIS A 85 -15.42 1.24 2.99
C HIS A 85 -16.65 1.14 3.89
N LYS A 86 -17.64 2.04 3.75
CA LYS A 86 -18.93 1.97 4.47
C LYS A 86 -19.81 0.84 3.93
N ARG A 87 -20.38 0.03 4.82
CA ARG A 87 -21.25 -1.13 4.48
C ARG A 87 -22.71 -0.76 4.10
N ASN A 88 -23.18 0.47 4.35
CA ASN A 88 -24.60 0.85 4.16
C ASN A 88 -24.80 1.93 3.08
N MET A 89 -25.55 1.57 2.04
CA MET A 89 -25.78 2.31 0.80
C MET A 89 -27.10 3.12 0.85
N ILE A 90 -27.12 4.25 1.54
CA ILE A 90 -28.14 5.28 1.27
C ILE A 90 -27.51 6.52 0.63
N ASN A 91 -26.22 6.75 0.84
CA ASN A 91 -25.43 7.72 0.09
C ASN A 91 -24.01 7.17 -0.09
N LYS A 92 -23.57 6.94 -1.34
CA LYS A 92 -22.24 6.43 -1.69
C LYS A 92 -21.13 7.46 -1.42
N LYS A 93 -21.06 8.02 -0.21
CA LYS A 93 -19.98 8.91 0.20
C LYS A 93 -18.87 8.04 0.81
N LEU A 94 -17.74 7.95 0.11
CA LEU A 94 -16.50 7.44 0.69
C LEU A 94 -16.11 8.42 1.81
N ASP A 95 -15.96 7.91 3.03
CA ASP A 95 -15.30 8.68 4.08
C ASP A 95 -13.81 8.61 3.81
N ILE A 96 -13.20 9.78 3.62
CA ILE A 96 -11.82 9.94 3.22
C ILE A 96 -11.14 10.78 4.28
N ASP A 97 -10.16 10.18 4.96
CA ASP A 97 -9.28 10.89 5.88
C ASP A 97 -7.93 11.11 5.21
N ILE A 98 -7.56 12.38 5.02
CA ILE A 98 -6.22 12.76 4.53
C ILE A 98 -5.29 12.79 5.74
N VAL A 99 -4.28 11.93 5.74
CA VAL A 99 -3.26 11.87 6.78
C VAL A 99 -1.96 12.43 6.23
N TYR A 100 -1.42 13.43 6.93
CA TYR A 100 -0.11 14.01 6.62
C TYR A 100 0.94 13.29 7.47
N PHE A 101 2.05 12.90 6.85
CA PHE A 101 3.28 12.46 7.54
C PHE A 101 4.34 13.55 7.42
#